data_AF-A0A7S0HLM6-F1
#
_entry.id   AF-A0A7S0HLM6-F1
#
_cell.length_a   1.000
_cell.length_b   1.000
_cell.length_c   1.000
_cell.angle_alpha   90.00
_cell.angle_beta   90.00
_cell.angle_gamma   90.00
#
_symmetry.space_group_name_H-M   'P 1'
#
loop_
_entity.id
_entity.type
_entity.pdbx_description
1 polymer ?
#
loop_
_entity_poly.entity_id
_entity_poly.type
_entity_poly.pdbx_seq_one_letter_code
_entity_poly.pdbx_strand_id
1 'polypeptide(L)'
;QLKRFSFWGLHGGKINRTISYPAVLDMRPYLTSPRRHSNNSIYDLYGVLVHEGSSLQFGHYFSYVKHACKHKEGSWYRMDDSYKSKVDLETALKQNAYILFYARRYPRTESLVQNDSEEDEDSLS
;
A
#
# COMPACT_ATOMS: atom_id res chain seq x y z
N GLN A 1 0.89 -7.19 2.95
CA GLN A 1 0.17 -8.40 2.50
C GLN A 1 -0.93 -8.72 3.51
N LEU A 2 -2.18 -8.91 3.06
CA LEU A 2 -3.31 -9.18 3.97
C LEU A 2 -3.36 -10.67 4.32
N LYS A 3 -3.51 -11.00 5.61
CA LYS A 3 -3.70 -12.38 6.08
C LYS A 3 -5.16 -12.78 5.85
N ARG A 4 -5.45 -13.30 4.65
CA ARG A 4 -6.80 -13.72 4.22
C ARG A 4 -7.11 -15.20 4.48
N PHE A 5 -6.32 -15.85 5.33
CA PHE A 5 -6.43 -17.27 5.63
C PHE A 5 -6.47 -17.50 7.13
N SER A 6 -7.50 -18.21 7.58
CA SER A 6 -7.58 -18.81 8.91
C SER A 6 -7.44 -20.33 8.76
N PHE A 7 -6.43 -20.91 9.38
CA PHE A 7 -6.25 -22.37 9.41
C PHE A 7 -6.97 -22.92 10.65
N TRP A 8 -8.27 -23.22 10.52
CA TRP A 8 -9.00 -24.03 11.50
C TRP A 8 -9.16 -25.44 10.91
N GLY A 9 -8.14 -26.29 11.09
CA GLY A 9 -8.16 -27.70 10.67
C GLY A 9 -8.30 -27.94 9.15
N LEU A 10 -8.87 -29.09 8.77
CA LEU A 10 -8.99 -29.60 7.40
C LEU A 10 -9.90 -28.77 6.45
N HIS A 11 -10.47 -27.64 6.89
CA HIS A 11 -11.49 -26.87 6.15
C HIS A 11 -11.21 -25.35 6.10
N GLY A 12 -9.94 -24.95 5.94
CA GLY A 12 -9.57 -23.52 5.81
C GLY A 12 -10.16 -22.85 4.55
N GLY A 13 -11.23 -22.08 4.72
CA GLY A 13 -11.89 -21.32 3.66
C GLY A 13 -11.31 -19.91 3.46
N LYS A 14 -11.47 -19.36 2.24
CA LYS A 14 -11.10 -17.98 1.91
C LYS A 14 -11.91 -17.01 2.77
N ILE A 15 -11.24 -16.12 3.50
CA ILE A 15 -11.91 -15.03 4.21
C ILE A 15 -12.37 -14.01 3.16
N ASN A 16 -13.64 -14.12 2.75
CA ASN A 16 -14.27 -13.22 1.78
C ASN A 16 -14.76 -11.92 2.45
N ARG A 17 -13.93 -11.35 3.33
CA ARG A 17 -14.24 -10.08 3.99
C ARG A 17 -13.86 -8.95 3.05
N THR A 18 -14.84 -8.12 2.70
CA THR A 18 -14.58 -6.85 2.02
C THR A 18 -13.75 -5.98 2.95
N ILE A 19 -12.51 -5.71 2.54
CA ILE A 19 -11.61 -4.82 3.27
C ILE A 19 -11.67 -3.50 2.52
N SER A 20 -12.16 -2.46 3.18
CA SER A 20 -12.02 -1.10 2.68
C SER A 20 -10.57 -0.66 2.88
N TYR A 21 -10.01 -0.01 1.86
CA TYR A 21 -8.67 0.56 1.89
C TYR A 21 -8.71 1.95 1.25
N PRO A 22 -7.96 2.92 1.80
CA PRO A 22 -8.01 4.28 1.29
C PRO A 22 -7.10 4.45 0.07
N ALA A 23 -7.46 5.35 -0.83
CA ALA A 23 -6.58 5.76 -1.93
C ALA A 23 -5.30 6.45 -1.42
N VAL A 24 -5.40 7.11 -0.26
CA VAL A 24 -4.29 7.80 0.41
C VAL A 24 -4.16 7.22 1.80
N LEU A 25 -3.00 6.62 2.09
CA LEU A 25 -2.69 6.04 3.39
C LEU A 25 -1.77 6.98 4.16
N ASP A 26 -2.25 7.44 5.31
CA ASP A 26 -1.46 8.19 6.26
C ASP A 26 -0.81 7.25 7.27
N MET A 27 0.51 7.09 7.19
CA MET A 27 1.27 6.22 8.09
C MET A 27 1.76 6.94 9.35
N ARG A 28 1.62 8.27 9.45
CA ARG A 28 2.12 9.07 10.59
C ARG A 28 1.70 8.56 11.97
N PRO A 29 0.43 8.18 12.22
CA PRO A 29 0.03 7.72 13.56
C PRO A 29 0.63 6.37 13.97
N TYR A 30 1.21 5.62 13.03
CA TYR A 30 1.78 4.30 13.28
C TYR A 30 3.31 4.31 13.38
N LEU A 31 3.95 5.48 13.34
CA LEU A 31 5.40 5.63 13.44
C LEU A 31 5.81 6.01 14.86
N THR A 32 6.92 5.44 15.34
CA THR A 32 7.50 5.71 16.67
C THR A 32 7.94 7.15 16.87
N SER A 33 8.29 7.87 15.79
CA SER A 33 8.63 9.30 15.85
C SER A 33 7.89 10.08 14.75
N PRO A 34 6.63 10.46 14.98
CA PRO A 34 5.80 11.14 13.98
C PRO A 34 6.39 12.47 13.52
N ARG A 35 7.09 13.19 14.42
CA ARG A 35 7.69 14.51 14.14
C ARG A 35 8.90 14.43 13.19
N ARG A 36 9.70 13.36 13.24
CA ARG A 36 10.85 13.16 12.33
C ARG A 36 10.45 12.74 10.91
N HIS A 37 9.19 12.31 10.72
CA HIS A 37 8.72 11.76 9.46
C HIS A 37 7.42 12.41 8.95
N SER A 38 6.98 13.53 9.55
CA SER A 38 5.62 14.06 9.39
C SER A 38 5.26 14.44 7.95
N ASN A 39 6.23 14.87 7.15
CA ASN A 39 5.95 15.39 5.82
C ASN A 39 6.09 14.32 4.72
N ASN A 40 6.79 13.22 5.03
CA ASN A 40 7.13 12.21 4.04
C ASN A 40 6.36 10.89 4.25
N SER A 41 5.44 10.76 5.20
CA SER A 41 4.78 9.47 5.50
C SER A 41 3.38 9.31 4.91
N ILE A 42 3.07 10.05 3.85
CA ILE A 42 1.85 9.90 3.05
C ILE A 42 2.14 8.98 1.87
N TYR A 43 1.27 7.99 1.67
CA TYR A 43 1.39 7.01 0.61
C TYR A 43 0.16 7.00 -0.30
N ASP A 44 0.40 6.94 -1.60
CA ASP A 44 -0.63 6.81 -2.63
C ASP A 44 -0.77 5.35 -3.06
N LEU A 45 -2.02 4.88 -3.09
CA LEU A 45 -2.35 3.59 -3.69
C LEU A 45 -2.07 3.68 -5.20
N TYR A 46 -1.29 2.72 -5.72
CA TYR A 46 -1.02 2.62 -7.15
C TYR A 46 -1.28 1.22 -7.72
N GLY A 47 -1.53 0.23 -6.87
CA GLY A 47 -1.82 -1.13 -7.32
C GLY A 47 -2.71 -1.90 -6.35
N VAL A 48 -3.67 -2.64 -6.91
CA VAL A 48 -4.53 -3.58 -6.20
C VAL A 48 -4.45 -4.91 -6.93
N LEU A 49 -3.93 -5.94 -6.29
CA LEU A 49 -3.98 -7.30 -6.79
C LEU A 49 -5.23 -7.98 -6.25
N VAL A 50 -6.02 -8.58 -7.13
CA VAL A 50 -7.21 -9.34 -6.79
C VAL A 50 -6.94 -10.82 -7.05
N HIS A 51 -7.46 -11.66 -6.16
CA HIS A 51 -7.51 -13.10 -6.37
C HIS A 51 -8.97 -13.50 -6.40
N GLU A 52 -9.45 -13.97 -7.55
CA GLU A 52 -10.80 -14.49 -7.75
C GLU A 52 -10.79 -16.02 -7.67
N GLY A 53 -11.75 -16.61 -6.99
CA GLY A 53 -11.79 -18.06 -6.74
C GLY A 53 -11.99 -18.41 -5.26
N SER A 54 -12.54 -19.59 -5.03
CA SER A 54 -12.98 -20.06 -3.71
C SER A 54 -11.88 -20.79 -2.92
N SER A 55 -10.81 -21.21 -3.61
CA SER A 55 -9.74 -22.03 -3.04
C SER A 55 -8.39 -21.29 -3.01
N LEU A 56 -7.47 -21.79 -2.19
CA LEU A 56 -6.09 -21.28 -2.06
C LEU A 56 -5.17 -21.69 -3.22
N GLN A 57 -5.45 -22.85 -3.82
CA GLN A 57 -4.60 -23.50 -4.81
C GLN A 57 -5.06 -23.21 -6.25
N PHE A 58 -6.33 -22.86 -6.41
CA PHE A 58 -6.96 -22.58 -7.70
C PHE A 58 -7.75 -21.28 -7.62
N GLY A 59 -7.38 -20.35 -8.48
CA GLY A 59 -8.03 -19.07 -8.67
C GLY A 59 -7.31 -18.25 -9.74
N HIS A 60 -7.92 -17.13 -10.09
CA HIS A 60 -7.45 -16.22 -11.12
C HIS A 60 -6.91 -14.94 -10.48
N TYR A 61 -5.71 -14.52 -10.91
CA TYR A 61 -5.07 -13.30 -10.42
C TYR A 61 -5.13 -12.24 -11.50
N PHE A 62 -5.67 -11.08 -11.13
CA PHE A 62 -5.66 -9.90 -11.98
C PHE A 62 -5.43 -8.65 -11.13
N SER A 63 -5.11 -7.53 -11.76
CA SER A 63 -4.71 -6.33 -11.03
C SER A 63 -5.39 -5.06 -11.54
N TYR A 64 -5.53 -4.10 -10.64
CA TYR A 64 -5.87 -2.72 -10.94
C TYR A 64 -4.64 -1.87 -10.67
N VAL A 65 -4.14 -1.17 -11.67
CA VAL A 65 -2.90 -0.38 -11.56
C VAL A 65 -3.13 1.04 -12.02
N LYS A 66 -2.52 1.98 -11.30
CA LYS A 66 -2.48 3.40 -11.66
C LYS A 66 -1.27 3.65 -12.53
N HIS A 67 -1.50 4.04 -13.78
CA HIS A 67 -0.46 4.55 -14.65
C HIS A 67 -0.17 6.01 -14.29
N ALA A 68 1.01 6.27 -13.72
CA ALA A 68 1.42 7.61 -13.31
C ALA A 68 1.89 8.45 -14.52
N CYS A 69 1.35 9.66 -14.66
CA CYS A 69 1.84 10.65 -15.61
C CYS A 69 2.51 11.80 -14.84
N LYS A 70 3.68 12.28 -15.29
CA LYS A 70 4.46 13.31 -14.56
C LYS A 70 3.70 14.63 -14.32
N HIS A 71 2.73 14.95 -15.17
CA HIS A 71 2.05 16.25 -15.17
C HIS A 71 0.52 16.15 -15.17
N LYS A 72 -0.04 14.95 -14.96
CA LYS A 72 -1.49 14.71 -14.95
C LYS A 72 -1.85 13.69 -13.90
N GLU A 73 -3.09 13.72 -13.45
CA GLU A 73 -3.62 12.65 -12.61
C GLU A 73 -3.52 11.31 -13.34
N GLY A 74 -2.93 10.32 -12.66
CA GLY A 74 -2.71 9.00 -13.23
C GLY A 74 -4.02 8.28 -13.55
N SER A 75 -4.06 7.56 -14.68
CA SER A 75 -5.23 6.79 -15.09
C SER A 75 -5.18 5.37 -14.54
N TRP A 76 -6.33 4.83 -14.13
CA TRP A 76 -6.44 3.46 -13.64
C TRP A 76 -6.75 2.49 -14.77
N TYR A 77 -6.16 1.30 -14.67
CA TYR A 77 -6.36 0.21 -15.62
C TYR A 77 -6.58 -1.10 -14.87
N ARG A 78 -7.54 -1.89 -15.35
CA ARG A 78 -7.64 -3.32 -15.04
C ARG A 78 -6.75 -4.06 -16.02
N MET A 79 -5.86 -4.89 -15.48
CA MET A 79 -4.92 -5.73 -16.20
C MET A 79 -5.25 -7.18 -15.85
N ASP A 80 -5.77 -7.90 -16.83
CA ASP A 80 -6.31 -9.24 -16.70
C ASP A 80 -5.75 -10.09 -17.85
N ASP A 81 -4.61 -10.74 -17.60
CA ASP A 81 -3.78 -11.41 -18.61
C ASP A 81 -3.54 -10.56 -19.87
N SER A 82 -4.09 -10.99 -21.01
CA SER A 82 -3.98 -10.27 -22.29
C SER A 82 -4.99 -9.12 -22.44
N TYR A 83 -5.95 -9.02 -21.52
CA TYR A 83 -6.99 -8.01 -21.53
C TYR A 83 -6.61 -6.80 -20.66
N LYS A 84 -6.65 -5.62 -21.27
CA LYS A 84 -6.44 -4.34 -20.60
C LYS A 84 -7.64 -3.44 -20.82
N SER A 85 -8.21 -2.91 -19.74
CA SER A 85 -9.27 -1.90 -19.83
C SER A 85 -9.01 -0.72 -18.89
N LYS A 86 -9.39 0.48 -19.34
CA LYS A 86 -9.35 1.68 -18.50
C LYS A 86 -10.52 1.64 -17.53
N VAL A 87 -10.27 1.99 -16.28
CA VAL A 87 -11.27 2.03 -15.20
C VAL A 87 -11.07 3.30 -14.37
N ASP A 88 -12.03 3.61 -13.50
CA ASP A 88 -11.88 4.67 -12.51
C ASP A 88 -11.27 4.15 -11.20
N LEU A 89 -10.87 5.09 -10.34
CA LEU A 89 -10.34 4.79 -9.01
C LEU A 89 -11.38 4.07 -8.15
N GLU A 90 -12.65 4.47 -8.23
CA GLU A 90 -13.72 3.91 -7.41
C GLU A 90 -13.92 2.41 -7.66
N THR A 91 -13.86 1.99 -8.93
CA THR A 91 -13.88 0.58 -9.32
C THR A 91 -12.74 -0.18 -8.68
N ALA A 92 -11.52 0.39 -8.65
CA ALA A 92 -10.36 -0.24 -8.03
C ALA A 92 -10.49 -0.31 -6.49
N LEU A 93 -11.12 0.67 -5.84
CA LEU A 93 -11.33 0.70 -4.38
C LEU A 93 -12.43 -0.26 -3.89
N LYS A 94 -13.38 -0.61 -4.76
CA LYS A 94 -14.47 -1.56 -4.45
C LYS A 94 -14.05 -3.04 -4.50
N GLN A 95 -12.81 -3.33 -4.89
CA GLN A 95 -12.36 -4.71 -5.10
C GLN A 95 -11.98 -5.42 -3.81
N ASN A 96 -12.09 -6.75 -3.84
CA ASN A 96 -11.63 -7.60 -2.75
C ASN A 96 -10.11 -7.81 -2.83
N ALA A 97 -9.34 -6.77 -2.49
CA ALA A 97 -7.89 -6.72 -2.62
C ALA A 97 -7.11 -7.81 -1.85
N TYR A 98 -6.42 -8.69 -2.58
CA TYR A 98 -5.50 -9.66 -2.00
C TYR A 98 -4.19 -9.00 -1.53
N ILE A 99 -3.58 -8.18 -2.39
CA ILE A 99 -2.38 -7.40 -2.08
C ILE A 99 -2.63 -5.94 -2.50
N LEU A 100 -2.18 -5.00 -1.67
CA LEU A 100 -2.23 -3.57 -1.94
C LEU A 100 -0.82 -3.02 -2.08
N PHE A 101 -0.61 -2.19 -3.09
CA PHE A 101 0.66 -1.54 -3.37
C PHE A 101 0.53 -0.03 -3.19
N TYR A 102 1.33 0.49 -2.27
CA TYR A 102 1.37 1.90 -1.89
C TYR A 102 2.76 2.46 -2.14
N ALA A 103 2.82 3.63 -2.79
CA ALA A 103 4.06 4.35 -3.05
C ALA A 103 4.09 5.62 -2.21
N ARG A 104 5.27 5.96 -1.69
CA ARG A 104 5.46 7.20 -0.92
C ARG A 104 5.23 8.40 -1.84
N ARG A 105 4.34 9.31 -1.46
CA ARG A 105 4.00 10.49 -2.28
C ARG A 105 5.20 11.42 -2.45
N TYR A 106 6.00 11.55 -1.40
CA TYR A 106 7.25 12.31 -1.40
C TYR A 106 8.40 11.35 -1.02
N PRO A 107 9.22 10.92 -2.01
CA PRO A 107 10.42 10.17 -1.72
C PRO A 107 11.26 10.92 -0.68
N ARG A 108 11.92 10.20 0.23
CA ARG A 108 12.90 10.84 1.10
C ARG A 108 14.01 11.33 0.19
N THR A 109 14.12 12.64 0.01
CA THR A 109 15.40 13.22 -0.41
C THR A 109 16.38 12.83 0.68
N GLU A 110 17.46 12.12 0.31
CA GLU A 110 18.60 11.97 1.21
C GLU A 110 19.13 13.37 1.49
N SER A 111 18.66 13.97 2.58
CA SER A 111 19.32 15.12 3.17
C SER A 111 20.68 14.61 3.64
N LEU A 112 21.75 15.19 3.07
CA LEU A 112 23.11 15.10 3.57
C LEU A 112 23.09 15.05 5.10
N VAL A 113 23.79 14.08 5.67
CA VAL A 113 24.01 13.93 7.10
C VAL A 113 24.39 15.31 7.65
N GLN A 114 23.47 15.98 8.34
CA GLN A 114 23.84 17.04 9.26
C GLN A 114 24.45 16.31 10.46
N ASN A 115 25.78 16.41 10.55
CA ASN A 115 26.53 16.08 11.74
C ASN A 115 26.05 17.01 12.85
N ASP A 116 25.23 16.50 13.75
CA ASP A 116 25.03 17.13 15.05
C ASP A 116 25.84 16.32 16.06
N SER A 117 27.04 16.80 16.34
CA SER A 117 27.81 16.44 17.52
C SER A 117 27.06 16.95 18.75
N GLU A 118 26.45 16.06 19.51
CA GLU A 118 26.01 16.34 20.89
C GLU A 118 27.27 16.50 21.76
N GLU A 119 27.59 17.76 22.08
CA GLU A 119 28.41 18.14 23.22
C GLU A 119 27.64 17.79 24.51
N ASP A 120 27.90 16.61 25.06
CA ASP A 120 27.58 16.31 26.46
C ASP A 120 28.83 16.58 27.32
N GLU A 121 29.24 17.84 27.42
CA GLU A 121 29.98 18.35 28.58
C GLU A 121 29.10 19.35 29.31
N ASP A 122 28.32 18.85 30.28
CA ASP A 122 28.28 19.49 31.59
C ASP A 122 27.51 18.63 32.60
N SER A 123 28.04 18.57 33.84
CA SER A 123 27.37 18.15 35.08
C SER A 123 27.50 16.69 35.54
N LEU A 124 28.71 16.26 35.88
CA LEU A 124 28.91 15.44 37.09
C LEU A 124 29.99 16.10 37.95
N SER A 125 29.53 16.86 38.95
CA SER A 125 30.27 17.16 40.17
C SER A 125 30.17 16.01 41.17
#